data_AF-A0A956PSI4-F1
#
_entry.id   AF-A0A956PSI4-F1
#
_cell.length_a   1.000
_cell.length_b   1.000
_cell.length_c   1.000
_cell.angle_alpha   90.00
_cell.angle_beta   90.00
_cell.angle_gamma   90.00
#
_symmetry.space_group_name_H-M   'P 1'
#
loop_
_entity.id
_entity.type
_entity.pdbx_description
1 polymer ?
#
loop_
_entity_poly.entity_id
_entity_poly.type
_entity_poly.pdbx_seq_one_letter_code
_entity_poly.pdbx_strand_id
1 'polypeptide(L)'
;MSQSENSRVSLMGAISIGVGGMVGGGIFAVLGLAAVQAGGATPIAFLVAGVVALLTAYSYAKMSVTYPSRGGTVMIVDKAFGRGFLTGSVNSLLWIAYVVTLALYAVAFGNYAATFFAENSRTGLLSHLLISLGLILPTVLNLAGAELISKAETYIVALKLLLLMVVIVFGVGSVETSRLALSTWEAPLQIVSAGMMIFVAYEGFELIANTAEEIVDYKRTLPRAYYISVLFVIVIYVLIAVVVVGSLTPQKIASAEDFALAQAAKPSLGEAGFTLVAVAAVLATLSA
;
A
#
# COMPACT_ATOMS: atom_id res chain seq x y z
N MET A 1 17.90 -26.60 -18.59
CA MET A 1 18.25 -25.17 -18.74
C MET A 1 18.77 -24.69 -17.39
N SER A 2 20.08 -24.50 -17.25
CA SER A 2 20.67 -24.00 -16.00
C SER A 2 20.33 -22.52 -15.86
N GLN A 3 19.41 -22.18 -14.96
CA GLN A 3 19.22 -20.80 -14.54
C GLN A 3 20.54 -20.33 -13.90
N SER A 4 21.09 -19.23 -14.41
CA SER A 4 22.33 -18.63 -13.90
C SER A 4 22.18 -18.32 -12.41
N GLU A 5 23.20 -18.65 -11.60
CA GLU A 5 23.24 -18.35 -10.16
C GLU A 5 23.04 -16.85 -9.81
N ASN A 6 23.10 -15.96 -10.80
CA ASN A 6 22.90 -14.51 -10.68
C ASN A 6 21.44 -14.03 -10.53
N SER A 7 20.43 -14.88 -10.67
CA SER A 7 19.02 -14.47 -10.59
C SER A 7 18.34 -14.84 -9.26
N ARG A 8 19.10 -15.09 -8.19
CA ARG A 8 18.51 -15.48 -6.91
C ARG A 8 18.19 -14.28 -6.03
N VAL A 9 16.96 -14.23 -5.53
CA VAL A 9 16.45 -13.16 -4.67
C VAL A 9 16.97 -13.38 -3.24
N SER A 10 17.65 -12.36 -2.70
CA SER A 10 18.14 -12.35 -1.32
C SER A 10 17.00 -12.03 -0.32
N LEU A 11 17.27 -12.17 0.99
CA LEU A 11 16.31 -11.74 2.02
C LEU A 11 15.92 -10.26 1.86
N MET A 12 16.89 -9.38 1.59
CA MET A 12 16.61 -7.95 1.38
C MET A 12 15.80 -7.73 0.11
N GLY A 13 16.05 -8.49 -0.95
CA GLY A 13 15.23 -8.47 -2.16
C GLY A 13 13.78 -8.88 -1.89
N ALA A 14 13.56 -9.97 -1.16
CA ALA A 14 12.23 -10.44 -0.79
C ALA A 14 11.49 -9.46 0.14
N ILE A 15 12.21 -8.82 1.08
CA ILE A 15 11.64 -7.77 1.92
C ILE A 15 11.24 -6.56 1.06
N SER A 16 12.10 -6.13 0.14
CA SER A 16 11.81 -5.02 -0.78
C SER A 16 10.60 -5.30 -1.66
N ILE A 17 10.40 -6.54 -2.13
CA ILE A 17 9.21 -6.94 -2.87
C ILE A 17 7.95 -6.78 -2.01
N GLY A 18 7.96 -7.35 -0.79
CA GLY A 18 6.80 -7.27 0.09
C GLY A 18 6.48 -5.85 0.56
N VAL A 19 7.48 -5.09 1.02
CA VAL A 19 7.32 -3.70 1.44
C VAL A 19 6.98 -2.80 0.25
N GLY A 20 7.61 -3.02 -0.91
CA GLY A 20 7.35 -2.26 -2.13
C GLY A 20 5.92 -2.42 -2.62
N GLY A 21 5.41 -3.66 -2.61
CA GLY A 21 4.01 -3.96 -2.93
C GLY A 21 3.04 -3.32 -1.94
N MET A 22 3.28 -3.48 -0.63
CA MET A 22 2.42 -2.90 0.40
C MET A 22 2.40 -1.39 0.40
N VAL A 23 3.57 -0.75 0.41
CA VAL A 23 3.72 0.71 0.44
C VAL A 23 3.49 1.31 -0.95
N GLY A 24 2.58 0.75 -1.75
CA GLY A 24 2.12 1.29 -3.03
C GLY A 24 1.08 2.39 -2.85
N GLY A 25 0.08 2.39 -3.73
CA GLY A 25 -1.02 3.35 -3.70
C GLY A 25 -1.97 3.19 -2.51
N GLY A 26 -2.00 2.03 -1.85
CA GLY A 26 -3.01 1.69 -0.85
C GLY A 26 -3.07 2.65 0.34
N ILE A 27 -1.94 2.94 0.99
CA ILE A 27 -1.89 3.89 2.11
C ILE A 27 -2.31 5.31 1.67
N PHE A 28 -1.92 5.72 0.47
CA PHE A 28 -2.27 7.03 -0.07
C PHE A 28 -3.76 7.13 -0.41
N ALA A 29 -4.37 6.02 -0.84
CA ALA A 29 -5.77 5.94 -1.26
C ALA A 29 -6.76 5.90 -0.09
N VAL A 30 -6.47 5.15 0.98
CA VAL A 30 -7.47 4.82 2.01
C VAL A 30 -7.28 5.55 3.35
N LEU A 31 -6.15 6.23 3.56
CA LEU A 31 -5.84 6.86 4.85
C LEU A 31 -6.84 7.95 5.23
N GLY A 32 -7.20 8.84 4.31
CA GLY A 32 -8.16 9.93 4.59
C GLY A 32 -9.55 9.38 4.90
N LEU A 33 -10.04 8.46 4.07
CA LEU A 33 -11.33 7.78 4.28
C LEU A 33 -11.38 7.08 5.64
N ALA A 34 -10.33 6.34 6.00
CA ALA A 34 -10.24 5.70 7.31
C ALA A 34 -10.11 6.69 8.47
N ALA A 35 -9.50 7.86 8.24
CA ALA A 35 -9.44 8.94 9.21
C ALA A 35 -10.80 9.61 9.44
N VAL A 36 -11.60 9.77 8.39
CA VAL A 36 -12.98 10.22 8.50
C VAL A 36 -13.85 9.20 9.25
N GLN A 37 -13.68 7.90 8.97
CA GLN A 37 -14.54 6.87 9.55
C GLN A 37 -14.15 6.41 10.97
N ALA A 38 -12.87 6.43 11.34
CA ALA A 38 -12.40 5.98 12.65
C ALA A 38 -12.06 7.14 13.61
N GLY A 39 -11.96 8.38 13.11
CA GLY A 39 -11.61 9.54 13.91
C GLY A 39 -10.25 9.39 14.60
N GLY A 40 -10.19 9.65 15.90
CA GLY A 40 -8.99 9.46 16.72
C GLY A 40 -8.44 8.03 16.73
N ALA A 41 -9.28 7.05 16.40
CA ALA A 41 -8.96 5.62 16.45
C ALA A 41 -8.34 5.08 15.16
N THR A 42 -8.07 5.91 14.14
CA THR A 42 -7.47 5.45 12.87
C THR A 42 -6.18 4.65 13.05
N PRO A 43 -5.24 5.01 13.96
CA PRO A 43 -4.08 4.15 14.22
C PRO A 43 -4.46 2.74 14.70
N ILE A 44 -5.54 2.62 15.47
CA ILE A 44 -6.06 1.33 15.92
C ILE A 44 -6.72 0.58 14.77
N ALA A 45 -7.44 1.25 13.88
CA ALA A 45 -7.98 0.65 12.66
C ALA A 45 -6.85 0.07 11.78
N PHE A 46 -5.75 0.80 11.60
CA PHE A 46 -4.55 0.32 10.90
C PHE A 46 -3.92 -0.88 11.61
N LEU A 47 -3.87 -0.87 12.93
CA LEU A 47 -3.35 -2.00 13.70
C LEU A 47 -4.23 -3.24 13.58
N VAL A 48 -5.56 -3.10 13.64
CA VAL A 48 -6.52 -4.21 13.45
C VAL A 48 -6.33 -4.84 12.07
N ALA A 49 -6.28 -4.03 11.02
CA ALA A 49 -5.99 -4.48 9.66
C ALA A 49 -4.62 -5.18 9.56
N GLY A 50 -3.61 -4.62 10.22
CA GLY A 50 -2.26 -5.19 10.31
C GLY A 50 -2.21 -6.55 11.00
N VAL A 51 -2.99 -6.75 12.07
CA VAL A 51 -3.10 -8.06 12.73
C VAL A 51 -3.70 -9.09 11.78
N VAL A 52 -4.75 -8.73 11.04
CA VAL A 52 -5.33 -9.61 10.01
C VAL A 52 -4.28 -9.93 8.92
N ALA A 53 -3.50 -8.93 8.51
CA ALA A 53 -2.42 -9.12 7.55
C ALA A 53 -1.32 -10.06 8.08
N LEU A 54 -0.94 -9.97 9.36
CA LEU A 54 0.03 -10.88 9.98
C LEU A 54 -0.47 -12.32 10.06
N LEU A 55 -1.74 -12.53 10.42
CA LEU A 55 -2.36 -13.86 10.43
C LEU A 55 -2.40 -14.46 9.02
N THR A 56 -2.64 -13.63 8.02
CA THR A 56 -2.62 -14.01 6.61
C THR A 56 -1.19 -14.34 6.17
N ALA A 57 -0.22 -13.49 6.51
CA ALA A 57 1.19 -13.67 6.21
C ALA A 57 1.79 -14.92 6.86
N TYR A 58 1.32 -15.31 8.05
CA TYR A 58 1.68 -16.59 8.66
C TYR A 58 1.27 -17.79 7.79
N SER A 59 0.04 -17.76 7.26
CA SER A 59 -0.47 -18.79 6.36
C SER A 59 0.32 -18.82 5.05
N TYR A 60 0.59 -17.66 4.46
CA TYR A 60 1.45 -17.53 3.28
C TYR A 60 2.87 -18.02 3.54
N ALA A 61 3.49 -17.68 4.66
CA ALA A 61 4.84 -18.14 5.00
C ALA A 61 4.94 -19.67 5.02
N LYS A 62 3.96 -20.36 5.61
CA LYS A 62 3.93 -21.83 5.62
C LYS A 62 3.65 -22.41 4.23
N MET A 63 2.70 -21.84 3.50
CA MET A 63 2.31 -22.34 2.19
C MET A 63 3.40 -22.12 1.15
N SER A 64 4.04 -20.94 1.11
CA SER A 64 5.13 -20.63 0.19
C SER A 64 6.38 -21.47 0.44
N VAL A 65 6.63 -21.90 1.70
CA VAL A 65 7.70 -22.86 2.00
C VAL A 65 7.33 -24.29 1.59
N THR A 66 6.05 -24.66 1.70
CA THR A 66 5.57 -26.00 1.35
C THR A 66 5.45 -26.19 -0.17
N TYR A 67 5.00 -25.15 -0.86
CA TYR A 67 4.74 -25.11 -2.29
C TYR A 67 5.46 -23.91 -2.93
N PRO A 68 6.82 -23.87 -2.90
CA PRO A 68 7.57 -22.80 -3.55
C PRO A 68 7.27 -22.84 -5.04
N SER A 69 6.62 -21.80 -5.56
CA SER A 69 6.23 -21.74 -6.96
C SER A 69 6.24 -20.32 -7.49
N ARG A 70 6.41 -20.15 -8.80
CA ARG A 70 6.14 -18.87 -9.47
C ARG A 70 4.66 -18.49 -9.54
N GLY A 71 3.76 -19.46 -9.29
CA GLY A 71 2.31 -19.28 -9.38
C GLY A 71 1.66 -18.69 -8.12
N GLY A 72 2.44 -18.43 -7.06
CA GLY A 72 2.00 -17.78 -5.83
C GLY A 72 0.68 -18.32 -5.29
N THR A 73 -0.26 -17.42 -5.01
CA THR A 73 -1.59 -17.73 -4.44
C THR A 73 -2.37 -18.72 -5.29
N VAL A 74 -2.33 -18.59 -6.61
CA VAL A 74 -3.06 -19.48 -7.53
C VAL A 74 -2.59 -20.92 -7.37
N MET A 75 -1.27 -21.14 -7.29
CA MET A 75 -0.75 -22.50 -7.06
C MET A 75 -1.07 -23.00 -5.65
N ILE A 76 -1.04 -22.16 -4.63
CA ILE A 76 -1.40 -22.57 -3.27
C ILE A 76 -2.85 -23.10 -3.24
N VAL A 77 -3.78 -22.38 -3.87
CA VAL A 77 -5.20 -22.77 -3.95
C VAL A 77 -5.37 -24.07 -4.76
N ASP A 78 -4.71 -24.18 -5.91
CA ASP A 78 -4.72 -25.39 -6.75
C ASP A 78 -4.16 -26.63 -6.03
N LYS A 79 -3.08 -26.47 -5.24
CA LYS A 79 -2.51 -27.59 -4.44
C LYS A 79 -3.41 -27.98 -3.28
N ALA A 80 -4.06 -27.01 -2.63
CA ALA A 80 -4.89 -27.26 -1.46
C ALA A 80 -6.24 -27.92 -1.80
N PHE A 81 -6.88 -27.48 -2.90
CA PHE A 81 -8.25 -27.88 -3.22
C PHE A 81 -8.39 -28.70 -4.52
N GLY A 82 -7.28 -28.90 -5.24
CA GLY A 82 -7.29 -29.55 -6.55
C GLY A 82 -7.83 -28.63 -7.65
N ARG A 83 -7.72 -29.07 -8.91
CA ARG A 83 -8.19 -28.32 -10.07
C ARG A 83 -9.66 -28.64 -10.33
N GLY A 84 -10.51 -27.63 -10.34
CA GLY A 84 -11.94 -27.78 -10.57
C GLY A 84 -12.63 -26.43 -10.69
N PHE A 85 -13.94 -26.46 -10.90
CA PHE A 85 -14.74 -25.24 -11.09
C PHE A 85 -14.61 -24.27 -9.91
N LEU A 86 -14.74 -24.75 -8.66
CA LEU A 86 -14.65 -23.92 -7.45
C LEU A 86 -13.28 -23.25 -7.30
N THR A 87 -12.20 -24.03 -7.43
CA THR A 87 -10.82 -23.53 -7.40
C THR A 87 -10.58 -22.49 -8.50
N GLY A 88 -11.07 -22.76 -9.72
CA GLY A 88 -11.03 -21.82 -10.83
C GLY A 88 -11.78 -20.52 -10.53
N SER A 89 -12.97 -20.59 -9.93
CA SER A 89 -13.73 -19.41 -9.53
C SER A 89 -13.01 -18.57 -8.48
N VAL A 90 -12.35 -19.19 -7.49
CA VAL A 90 -11.54 -18.49 -6.48
C VAL A 90 -10.33 -17.80 -7.12
N ASN A 91 -9.65 -18.47 -8.05
CA ASN A 91 -8.54 -17.86 -8.79
C ASN A 91 -9.01 -16.70 -9.69
N SER A 92 -10.18 -16.82 -10.33
CA SER A 92 -10.79 -15.73 -11.09
C SER A 92 -11.18 -14.55 -10.20
N LEU A 93 -11.62 -14.80 -8.96
CA LEU A 93 -11.91 -13.76 -7.98
C LEU A 93 -10.65 -12.96 -7.63
N LEU A 94 -9.49 -13.62 -7.51
CA LEU A 94 -8.20 -12.93 -7.31
C LEU A 94 -7.88 -12.00 -8.48
N TRP A 95 -8.11 -12.43 -9.72
CA TRP A 95 -7.92 -11.58 -10.90
C TRP A 95 -8.86 -10.37 -10.89
N ILE A 96 -10.14 -10.57 -10.54
CA ILE A 96 -11.11 -9.47 -10.39
C ILE A 96 -10.68 -8.50 -9.28
N ALA A 97 -10.15 -9.02 -8.17
CA ALA A 97 -9.64 -8.19 -7.07
C ALA A 97 -8.53 -7.25 -7.56
N TYR A 98 -7.58 -7.74 -8.36
CA TYR A 98 -6.56 -6.88 -8.97
C TYR A 98 -7.14 -5.80 -9.88
N VAL A 99 -8.21 -6.10 -10.65
CA VAL A 99 -8.90 -5.09 -11.48
C VAL A 99 -9.50 -3.99 -10.60
N VAL A 100 -10.09 -4.34 -9.46
CA VAL A 100 -10.64 -3.37 -8.49
C VAL A 100 -9.51 -2.55 -7.84
N THR A 101 -8.41 -3.18 -7.44
CA THR A 101 -7.25 -2.49 -6.87
C THR A 101 -6.63 -1.51 -7.88
N LEU A 102 -6.51 -1.89 -9.16
CA LEU A 102 -6.04 -0.98 -10.22
C LEU A 102 -6.94 0.26 -10.34
N ALA A 103 -8.26 0.10 -10.24
CA ALA A 103 -9.18 1.22 -10.24
C ALA A 103 -8.98 2.12 -9.01
N LEU A 104 -8.78 1.54 -7.82
CA LEU A 104 -8.48 2.28 -6.59
C LEU A 104 -7.19 3.12 -6.74
N TYR A 105 -6.11 2.53 -7.27
CA TYR A 105 -4.84 3.23 -7.47
C TYR A 105 -4.92 4.31 -8.55
N ALA A 106 -5.68 4.09 -9.61
CA ALA A 106 -5.93 5.11 -10.62
C ALA A 106 -6.71 6.31 -10.05
N VAL A 107 -7.70 6.06 -9.19
CA VAL A 107 -8.43 7.13 -8.48
C VAL A 107 -7.49 7.90 -7.57
N ALA A 108 -6.69 7.21 -6.75
CA ALA A 108 -5.70 7.85 -5.89
C ALA A 108 -4.68 8.67 -6.71
N PHE A 109 -4.13 8.11 -7.78
CA PHE A 109 -3.24 8.82 -8.70
C PHE A 109 -3.89 10.12 -9.19
N GLY A 110 -5.12 10.03 -9.70
CA GLY A 110 -5.83 11.18 -10.25
C GLY A 110 -6.09 12.26 -9.21
N ASN A 111 -6.46 11.85 -8.00
CA ASN A 111 -6.72 12.74 -6.87
C ASN A 111 -5.47 13.49 -6.41
N TYR A 112 -4.33 12.79 -6.22
CA TYR A 112 -3.07 13.45 -5.88
C TYR A 112 -2.55 14.31 -7.03
N ALA A 113 -2.66 13.85 -8.29
CA ALA A 113 -2.24 14.63 -9.46
C ALA A 113 -3.07 15.91 -9.62
N ALA A 114 -4.37 15.87 -9.30
CA ALA A 114 -5.25 17.02 -9.36
C ALA A 114 -4.82 18.13 -8.39
N THR A 115 -4.09 17.80 -7.31
CA THR A 115 -3.61 18.80 -6.35
C THR A 115 -2.65 19.83 -6.96
N PHE A 116 -1.96 19.49 -8.06
CA PHE A 116 -1.06 20.40 -8.78
C PHE A 116 -1.80 21.42 -9.66
N PHE A 117 -3.11 21.29 -9.81
CA PHE A 117 -3.96 22.19 -10.56
C PHE A 117 -4.80 23.06 -9.62
N ALA A 118 -5.31 24.17 -10.17
CA ALA A 118 -6.18 25.10 -9.45
C ALA A 118 -7.44 24.37 -8.92
N GLU A 119 -7.88 24.72 -7.72
CA GLU A 119 -8.97 24.02 -7.02
C GLU A 119 -10.25 23.91 -7.85
N ASN A 120 -10.62 24.98 -8.57
CA ASN A 120 -11.80 25.02 -9.42
C ASN A 120 -11.74 24.05 -10.61
N SER A 121 -10.54 23.58 -10.97
CA SER A 121 -10.32 22.64 -12.07
C SER A 121 -10.19 21.19 -11.60
N ARG A 122 -10.18 20.93 -10.27
CA ARG A 122 -10.01 19.58 -9.71
C ARG A 122 -11.21 18.67 -9.92
N THR A 123 -12.33 19.19 -10.44
CA THR A 123 -13.57 18.43 -10.66
C THR A 123 -13.88 18.27 -12.15
N GLY A 124 -14.71 17.28 -12.48
CA GLY A 124 -15.22 17.07 -13.83
C GLY A 124 -14.21 16.44 -14.78
N LEU A 125 -13.97 17.07 -15.94
CA LEU A 125 -13.18 16.46 -17.02
C LEU A 125 -11.72 16.20 -16.63
N LEU A 126 -11.08 17.13 -15.90
CA LEU A 126 -9.67 16.99 -15.55
C LEU A 126 -9.43 15.80 -14.60
N SER A 127 -10.27 15.61 -13.58
CA SER A 127 -10.13 14.46 -12.67
C SER A 127 -10.27 13.14 -13.42
N HIS A 128 -11.27 13.01 -14.30
CA HIS A 128 -11.41 11.80 -15.13
C HIS A 128 -10.22 11.56 -16.07
N LEU A 129 -9.66 12.63 -16.65
CA LEU A 129 -8.46 12.53 -17.48
C LEU A 129 -7.24 12.07 -16.68
N LEU A 130 -7.01 12.64 -15.49
CA LEU A 130 -5.89 12.25 -14.62
C LEU A 130 -6.02 10.81 -14.13
N ILE A 131 -7.23 10.38 -13.73
CA ILE A 131 -7.51 8.98 -13.38
C ILE A 131 -7.20 8.06 -14.57
N SER A 132 -7.66 8.42 -15.77
CA SER A 132 -7.39 7.64 -16.99
C SER A 132 -5.88 7.56 -17.29
N LEU A 133 -5.14 8.64 -17.08
CA LEU A 133 -3.68 8.66 -17.24
C LEU A 133 -2.98 7.73 -16.25
N GLY A 134 -3.52 7.58 -15.03
CA GLY A 134 -3.03 6.62 -14.04
C GLY A 134 -3.08 5.16 -14.51
N LEU A 135 -3.91 4.83 -15.51
CA LEU A 135 -3.97 3.50 -16.13
C LEU A 135 -3.20 3.43 -17.46
N ILE A 136 -3.32 4.46 -18.30
CA ILE A 136 -2.73 4.46 -19.64
C ILE A 136 -1.20 4.52 -19.56
N LEU A 137 -0.64 5.34 -18.66
CA LEU A 137 0.81 5.49 -18.55
C LEU A 137 1.51 4.19 -18.14
N PRO A 138 1.12 3.48 -17.06
CA PRO A 138 1.73 2.18 -16.73
C PRO A 138 1.51 1.14 -17.82
N THR A 139 0.36 1.16 -18.50
CA THR A 139 0.07 0.24 -19.61
C THR A 139 1.05 0.44 -20.77
N VAL A 140 1.26 1.69 -21.20
CA VAL A 140 2.20 2.01 -22.29
C VAL A 140 3.64 1.69 -21.87
N LEU A 141 4.02 1.99 -20.62
CA LEU A 141 5.33 1.64 -20.09
C LEU A 141 5.54 0.12 -20.16
N ASN A 142 4.60 -0.67 -19.67
CA ASN A 142 4.68 -2.13 -19.70
C ASN A 142 4.85 -2.70 -21.12
N LEU A 143 4.32 -2.02 -22.15
CA LEU A 143 4.51 -2.40 -23.56
C LEU A 143 5.89 -1.99 -24.13
N ALA A 144 6.52 -0.93 -23.59
CA ALA A 144 7.76 -0.36 -24.11
C ALA A 144 9.04 -1.09 -23.62
N GLY A 145 8.95 -1.92 -22.58
CA GLY A 145 10.04 -2.77 -22.11
C GLY A 145 10.12 -2.85 -20.59
N ALA A 146 9.80 -4.03 -20.03
CA ALA A 146 9.72 -4.27 -18.59
C ALA A 146 11.06 -4.11 -17.82
N GLU A 147 12.20 -4.23 -18.51
CA GLU A 147 13.52 -4.24 -17.87
C GLU A 147 13.96 -2.87 -17.34
N LEU A 148 13.58 -1.78 -18.01
CA LEU A 148 13.80 -0.41 -17.52
C LEU A 148 12.87 -0.08 -16.34
N ILE A 149 11.66 -0.62 -16.35
CA ILE A 149 10.63 -0.36 -15.33
C ILE A 149 11.01 -1.03 -14.01
N SER A 150 11.48 -2.27 -14.05
CA SER A 150 11.88 -3.01 -12.84
C SER A 150 13.02 -2.31 -12.07
N LYS A 151 13.98 -1.69 -12.78
CA LYS A 151 15.02 -0.87 -12.13
C LYS A 151 14.45 0.41 -11.53
N ALA A 152 13.58 1.11 -12.25
CA ALA A 152 12.94 2.34 -11.77
C ALA A 152 12.10 2.08 -10.51
N GLU A 153 11.38 0.97 -10.46
CA GLU A 153 10.53 0.57 -9.33
C GLU A 153 11.32 0.50 -8.01
N THR A 154 12.51 -0.09 -8.02
CA THR A 154 13.36 -0.18 -6.81
C THR A 154 13.70 1.20 -6.25
N TYR A 155 14.02 2.17 -7.12
CA TYR A 155 14.29 3.54 -6.71
C TYR A 155 13.03 4.26 -6.22
N ILE A 156 11.88 4.03 -6.86
CA ILE A 156 10.59 4.59 -6.44
C ILE A 156 10.20 4.07 -5.06
N VAL A 157 10.43 2.78 -4.77
CA VAL A 157 10.17 2.20 -3.46
C VAL A 157 11.06 2.81 -2.38
N ALA A 158 12.35 2.97 -2.65
CA ALA A 158 13.24 3.64 -1.71
C ALA A 158 12.82 5.10 -1.45
N LEU A 159 12.45 5.83 -2.51
CA LEU A 159 11.99 7.22 -2.43
C LEU A 159 10.69 7.34 -1.61
N LYS A 160 9.65 6.54 -1.91
CA LYS A 160 8.38 6.62 -1.18
C LYS A 160 8.55 6.28 0.30
N LEU A 161 9.36 5.27 0.64
CA LEU A 161 9.69 4.94 2.03
C LEU A 161 10.43 6.07 2.74
N LEU A 162 11.44 6.67 2.09
CA LEU A 162 12.15 7.82 2.64
C LEU A 162 11.19 8.97 2.95
N LEU A 163 10.26 9.26 2.04
CA LEU A 163 9.30 10.35 2.19
C LEU A 163 8.31 10.09 3.32
N LEU A 164 7.83 8.86 3.48
CA LEU A 164 7.02 8.47 4.63
C LEU A 164 7.79 8.65 5.94
N MET A 165 9.07 8.27 5.99
CA MET A 165 9.92 8.49 7.16
C MET A 165 10.12 9.97 7.47
N VAL A 166 10.30 10.82 6.46
CA VAL A 166 10.38 12.27 6.61
C VAL A 166 9.09 12.83 7.21
N VAL A 167 7.93 12.44 6.67
CA VAL A 167 6.63 12.87 7.22
C VAL A 167 6.46 12.41 8.67
N ILE A 168 6.85 11.18 9.00
CA ILE A 168 6.79 10.69 10.39
C ILE A 168 7.69 11.54 11.30
N VAL A 169 8.98 11.67 10.97
CA VAL A 169 9.96 12.34 11.83
C VAL A 169 9.64 13.80 12.05
N PHE A 170 9.32 14.55 10.98
CA PHE A 170 9.03 15.98 11.09
C PHE A 170 7.58 16.27 11.50
N GLY A 171 6.64 15.37 11.21
CA GLY A 171 5.23 15.51 11.56
C GLY A 171 4.93 15.28 13.03
N VAL A 172 5.75 14.51 13.76
CA VAL A 172 5.58 14.27 15.21
C VAL A 172 5.49 15.58 16.02
N GLY A 173 6.24 16.62 15.64
CA GLY A 173 6.19 17.92 16.31
C GLY A 173 4.85 18.66 16.17
N SER A 174 4.04 18.29 15.18
CA SER A 174 2.72 18.89 14.91
C SER A 174 1.56 18.06 15.49
N VAL A 175 1.85 16.95 16.17
CA VAL A 175 0.82 16.06 16.72
C VAL A 175 0.23 16.64 18.01
N GLU A 176 -1.07 16.92 17.97
CA GLU A 176 -1.87 17.23 19.15
C GLU A 176 -2.49 15.94 19.71
N THR A 177 -2.01 15.47 20.86
CA THR A 177 -2.48 14.21 21.48
C THR A 177 -3.96 14.20 21.83
N SER A 178 -4.57 15.38 22.05
CA SER A 178 -6.00 15.53 22.29
C SER A 178 -6.86 15.01 21.13
N ARG A 179 -6.33 15.00 19.89
CA ARG A 179 -7.03 14.49 18.70
C ARG A 179 -7.04 12.96 18.62
N LEU A 180 -6.16 12.30 19.38
CA LEU A 180 -6.05 10.84 19.48
C LEU A 180 -6.73 10.29 20.75
N ALA A 181 -7.29 11.17 21.59
CA ALA A 181 -7.94 10.80 22.84
C ALA A 181 -9.16 9.89 22.59
N LEU A 182 -9.50 9.04 23.56
CA LEU A 182 -10.66 8.14 23.45
C LEU A 182 -11.98 8.86 23.17
N SER A 183 -12.09 10.14 23.54
CA SER A 183 -13.27 10.97 23.26
C SER A 183 -13.45 11.32 21.78
N THR A 184 -12.42 11.18 20.95
CA THR A 184 -12.47 11.43 19.50
C THR A 184 -12.61 10.14 18.69
N TRP A 185 -12.77 8.99 19.36
CA TRP A 185 -12.91 7.70 18.71
C TRP A 185 -14.35 7.49 18.27
N GLU A 186 -14.51 6.92 17.07
CA GLU A 186 -15.80 6.47 16.59
C GLU A 186 -16.23 5.14 17.22
N ALA A 187 -17.46 4.71 16.96
CA ALA A 187 -17.98 3.47 17.52
C ALA A 187 -17.08 2.25 17.14
N PRO A 188 -16.89 1.26 18.01
CA PRO A 188 -16.01 0.12 17.74
C PRO A 188 -16.24 -0.60 16.41
N LEU A 189 -17.51 -0.73 16.00
CA LEU A 189 -17.87 -1.33 14.71
C LEU A 189 -17.35 -0.50 13.51
N GLN A 190 -17.38 0.84 13.62
CA GLN A 190 -16.84 1.73 12.59
C GLN A 190 -15.32 1.64 12.52
N ILE A 191 -14.64 1.53 13.67
CA ILE A 191 -13.18 1.35 13.73
C ILE A 191 -12.77 0.05 13.04
N VAL A 192 -13.48 -1.05 13.31
CA VAL A 192 -13.24 -2.34 12.65
C VAL A 192 -13.54 -2.25 11.15
N SER A 193 -14.64 -1.61 10.76
CA SER A 193 -14.98 -1.38 9.34
C SER A 193 -13.90 -0.58 8.62
N ALA A 194 -13.35 0.46 9.24
CA ALA A 194 -12.24 1.24 8.72
C ALA A 194 -11.00 0.36 8.54
N GLY A 195 -10.70 -0.51 9.51
CA GLY A 195 -9.63 -1.49 9.41
C GLY A 195 -9.81 -2.44 8.22
N MET A 196 -11.03 -2.91 7.97
CA MET A 196 -11.29 -3.79 6.81
C MET A 196 -11.10 -3.07 5.47
N MET A 197 -11.40 -1.77 5.39
CA MET A 197 -11.07 -0.98 4.20
C MET A 197 -9.57 -0.75 4.05
N ILE A 198 -8.88 -0.48 5.16
CA ILE A 198 -7.42 -0.33 5.21
C ILE A 198 -6.70 -1.61 4.79
N PHE A 199 -7.31 -2.79 4.92
CA PHE A 199 -6.66 -4.06 4.60
C PHE A 199 -6.07 -4.09 3.19
N VAL A 200 -6.66 -3.39 2.22
CA VAL A 200 -6.09 -3.22 0.87
C VAL A 200 -4.71 -2.55 0.87
N ALA A 201 -4.41 -1.67 1.83
CA ALA A 201 -3.09 -1.06 1.96
C ALA A 201 -2.01 -2.04 2.43
N TYR A 202 -2.40 -3.19 2.99
CA TYR A 202 -1.50 -4.29 3.33
C TYR A 202 -1.41 -5.36 2.22
N GLU A 203 -2.12 -5.19 1.10
CA GLU A 203 -1.89 -5.99 -0.10
C GLU A 203 -0.45 -5.79 -0.59
N GLY A 204 0.23 -6.83 -1.04
CA GLY A 204 1.55 -6.76 -1.66
C GLY A 204 2.58 -7.69 -1.02
N PHE A 205 2.38 -8.16 0.22
CA PHE A 205 3.25 -9.19 0.78
C PHE A 205 3.07 -10.53 0.05
N GLU A 206 1.92 -10.81 -0.55
CA GLU A 206 1.67 -12.01 -1.34
C GLU A 206 2.53 -12.07 -2.61
N LEU A 207 3.06 -10.94 -3.10
CA LEU A 207 4.02 -10.91 -4.20
C LEU A 207 5.32 -11.67 -3.88
N ILE A 208 5.67 -11.80 -2.59
CA ILE A 208 6.76 -12.67 -2.14
C ILE A 208 6.50 -14.13 -2.56
N ALA A 209 5.24 -14.57 -2.60
CA ALA A 209 4.88 -15.93 -3.00
C ALA A 209 5.21 -16.20 -4.47
N ASN A 210 5.05 -15.19 -5.35
CA ASN A 210 5.32 -15.32 -6.79
C ASN A 210 6.82 -15.45 -7.10
N THR A 211 7.70 -15.08 -6.17
CA THR A 211 9.16 -15.18 -6.32
C THR A 211 9.77 -16.31 -5.49
N ALA A 212 8.94 -17.17 -4.89
CA ALA A 212 9.38 -18.20 -3.95
C ALA A 212 10.40 -19.19 -4.51
N GLU A 213 10.32 -19.54 -5.81
CA GLU A 213 11.30 -20.42 -6.47
C GLU A 213 12.69 -19.78 -6.62
N GLU A 214 12.75 -18.45 -6.64
CA GLU A 214 13.97 -17.69 -6.94
C GLU A 214 14.71 -17.27 -5.65
N ILE A 215 14.09 -17.47 -4.49
CA ILE A 215 14.65 -17.03 -3.20
C ILE A 215 15.75 -17.97 -2.71
N VAL A 216 16.90 -17.39 -2.35
CA VAL A 216 18.02 -18.11 -1.70
C VAL A 216 17.59 -18.63 -0.34
N ASP A 217 17.83 -19.92 -0.06
CA ASP A 217 17.46 -20.57 1.21
C ASP A 217 15.99 -20.30 1.58
N TYR A 218 15.08 -20.50 0.61
CA TYR A 218 13.65 -20.15 0.71
C TYR A 218 13.00 -20.62 2.01
N LYS A 219 13.39 -21.78 2.55
CA LYS A 219 12.86 -22.32 3.83
C LYS A 219 13.08 -21.38 5.02
N ARG A 220 14.21 -20.67 5.05
CA ARG A 220 14.53 -19.69 6.11
C ARG A 220 14.18 -18.27 5.69
N THR A 221 14.36 -17.94 4.41
CA THR A 221 14.20 -16.58 3.90
C THR A 221 12.73 -16.18 3.75
N LEU A 222 11.86 -17.07 3.23
CA LEU A 222 10.44 -16.74 3.03
C LEU A 222 9.74 -16.33 4.32
N PRO A 223 9.77 -17.12 5.43
CA PRO A 223 9.07 -16.72 6.65
C PRO A 223 9.59 -15.39 7.21
N ARG A 224 10.91 -15.18 7.17
CA ARG A 224 11.52 -13.92 7.62
C ARG A 224 11.06 -12.75 6.76
N ALA A 225 11.05 -12.90 5.44
CA ALA A 225 10.59 -11.86 4.52
C ALA A 225 9.14 -11.46 4.81
N TYR A 226 8.22 -12.43 4.93
CA TYR A 226 6.82 -12.14 5.28
C TYR A 226 6.68 -11.37 6.59
N TYR A 227 7.24 -11.89 7.69
CA TYR A 227 7.06 -11.25 9.00
C TYR A 227 7.74 -9.89 9.08
N ILE A 228 8.97 -9.76 8.57
CA ILE A 228 9.70 -8.49 8.60
C ILE A 228 8.95 -7.45 7.78
N SER A 229 8.55 -7.77 6.55
CA SER A 229 7.83 -6.84 5.68
C SER A 229 6.53 -6.37 6.31
N VAL A 230 5.69 -7.30 6.79
CA VAL A 230 4.37 -6.95 7.33
C VAL A 230 4.51 -6.18 8.65
N LEU A 231 5.37 -6.62 9.57
CA LEU A 231 5.60 -5.88 10.83
C LEU A 231 6.16 -4.48 10.57
N PHE A 232 7.10 -4.35 9.63
CA PHE A 232 7.66 -3.05 9.25
C PHE A 232 6.56 -2.11 8.73
N VAL A 233 5.72 -2.59 7.80
CA VAL A 233 4.64 -1.78 7.24
C VAL A 233 3.59 -1.40 8.29
N ILE A 234 3.23 -2.32 9.20
CA ILE A 234 2.33 -2.01 10.32
C ILE A 234 2.86 -0.83 11.14
N VAL A 235 4.15 -0.86 11.50
CA VAL A 235 4.76 0.22 12.26
C VAL A 235 4.68 1.54 11.50
N ILE A 236 5.08 1.54 10.22
CA ILE A 236 5.04 2.74 9.37
C ILE A 236 3.63 3.30 9.26
N TYR A 237 2.64 2.46 8.97
CA TYR A 237 1.25 2.90 8.77
C TYR A 237 0.60 3.42 10.05
N VAL A 238 0.82 2.75 11.18
CA VAL A 238 0.32 3.23 12.48
C VAL A 238 0.95 4.58 12.82
N LEU A 239 2.26 4.75 12.62
CA LEU A 239 2.93 6.03 12.87
C LEU A 239 2.41 7.14 11.95
N ILE A 240 2.18 6.84 10.67
CA ILE A 240 1.58 7.79 9.73
C ILE A 240 0.18 8.17 10.17
N ALA A 241 -0.66 7.20 10.53
CA ALA A 241 -2.02 7.46 10.98
C ALA A 241 -2.02 8.38 12.22
N VAL A 242 -1.10 8.15 13.16
CA VAL A 242 -0.89 9.02 14.32
C VAL A 242 -0.54 10.44 13.89
N VAL A 243 0.39 10.60 12.95
CA VAL A 243 0.82 11.91 12.46
C VAL A 243 -0.33 12.63 11.73
N VAL A 244 -1.06 11.95 10.85
CA VAL A 244 -2.16 12.57 10.09
C VAL A 244 -3.31 13.02 11.00
N VAL A 245 -3.80 12.13 11.86
CA VAL A 245 -4.91 12.42 12.77
C VAL A 245 -4.49 13.42 13.86
N GLY A 246 -3.25 13.32 14.33
CA GLY A 246 -2.69 14.25 15.31
C GLY A 246 -2.46 15.66 14.75
N SER A 247 -2.07 15.78 13.48
CA SER A 247 -1.67 17.07 12.88
C SER A 247 -2.80 17.83 12.21
N LEU A 248 -3.90 17.16 11.84
CA LEU A 248 -5.05 17.77 11.17
C LEU A 248 -6.32 17.72 12.02
N THR A 249 -7.14 18.76 11.92
CA THR A 249 -8.50 18.77 12.48
C THR A 249 -9.40 17.84 11.65
N PRO A 250 -10.44 17.21 12.24
CA PRO A 250 -11.37 16.34 11.50
C PRO A 250 -11.96 16.98 10.23
N GLN A 251 -12.29 18.26 10.28
CA GLN A 251 -12.83 19.01 9.13
C GLN A 251 -11.80 19.14 8.00
N LYS A 252 -10.51 19.30 8.34
CA LYS A 252 -9.43 19.37 7.35
C LYS A 252 -9.19 18.00 6.71
N ILE A 253 -9.23 16.93 7.51
CA ILE A 253 -9.14 15.56 7.01
C ILE A 253 -10.28 15.29 6.02
N ALA A 254 -11.52 15.59 6.38
CA ALA A 254 -12.67 15.41 5.50
C ALA A 254 -12.58 16.26 4.21
N SER A 255 -12.14 17.52 4.31
CA SER A 255 -11.97 18.38 3.12
C SER A 255 -10.83 17.96 2.18
N ALA A 256 -9.87 17.19 2.71
CA ALA A 256 -8.68 16.73 2.00
C ALA A 256 -8.62 15.20 1.98
N GLU A 257 -9.76 14.52 2.06
CA GLU A 257 -9.86 13.07 2.26
C GLU A 257 -8.99 12.31 1.23
N ASP A 258 -9.12 12.71 -0.02
CA ASP A 258 -8.44 12.12 -1.17
C ASP A 258 -6.91 12.30 -1.18
N PHE A 259 -6.35 13.21 -0.37
CA PHE A 259 -4.92 13.52 -0.32
C PHE A 259 -4.44 13.85 1.11
N ALA A 260 -5.07 13.25 2.12
CA ALA A 260 -4.90 13.60 3.52
C ALA A 260 -3.45 13.52 4.00
N LEU A 261 -2.66 12.57 3.46
CA LEU A 261 -1.26 12.42 3.81
C LEU A 261 -0.40 13.61 3.36
N ALA A 262 -0.64 14.14 2.15
CA ALA A 262 0.03 15.35 1.68
C ALA A 262 -0.39 16.56 2.52
N GLN A 263 -1.68 16.65 2.86
CA GLN A 263 -2.19 17.72 3.72
C GLN A 263 -1.56 17.70 5.11
N ALA A 264 -1.29 16.52 5.66
CA ALA A 264 -0.66 16.35 6.97
C ALA A 264 0.82 16.77 7.00
N ALA A 265 1.47 16.92 5.85
CA ALA A 265 2.84 17.46 5.78
C ALA A 265 2.87 19.00 5.89
N LYS A 266 1.77 19.71 5.62
CA LYS A 266 1.75 21.19 5.68
C LYS A 266 2.09 21.77 7.05
N PRO A 267 1.56 21.27 8.18
CA PRO A 267 1.85 21.85 9.50
C PRO A 267 3.33 21.83 9.89
N SER A 268 4.09 20.82 9.46
CA SER A 268 5.50 20.65 9.83
C SER A 268 6.49 21.12 8.75
N LEU A 269 6.14 20.93 7.48
CA LEU A 269 7.05 21.12 6.32
C LEU A 269 6.54 22.18 5.33
N GLY A 270 5.42 22.82 5.62
CA GLY A 270 4.80 23.84 4.75
C GLY A 270 4.35 23.29 3.39
N GLU A 271 4.19 24.19 2.43
CA GLU A 271 3.78 23.83 1.06
C GLU A 271 4.79 22.92 0.36
N ALA A 272 6.09 23.07 0.66
CA ALA A 272 7.12 22.20 0.11
C ALA A 272 6.91 20.73 0.53
N GLY A 273 6.55 20.50 1.80
CA GLY A 273 6.21 19.17 2.29
C GLY A 273 4.97 18.59 1.62
N PHE A 274 3.93 19.41 1.44
CA PHE A 274 2.74 19.00 0.70
C PHE A 274 3.08 18.55 -0.73
N THR A 275 3.79 19.39 -1.48
CA THR A 275 4.18 19.08 -2.87
C THR A 275 5.02 17.81 -2.93
N LEU A 276 5.97 17.66 -2.02
CA LEU A 276 6.85 16.49 -1.97
C LEU A 276 6.07 15.19 -1.75
N VAL A 277 5.13 15.18 -0.80
CA VAL A 277 4.29 14.01 -0.53
C VAL A 277 3.29 13.76 -1.66
N ALA A 278 2.74 14.81 -2.27
CA ALA A 278 1.85 14.67 -3.42
C ALA A 278 2.57 14.03 -4.62
N VAL A 279 3.82 14.45 -4.90
CA VAL A 279 4.65 13.81 -5.95
C VAL A 279 4.95 12.36 -5.58
N ALA A 280 5.26 12.08 -4.32
CA ALA A 280 5.49 10.72 -3.84
C ALA A 280 4.27 9.82 -4.07
N ALA A 281 3.08 10.34 -3.75
CA ALA A 281 1.82 9.61 -3.91
C ALA A 281 1.52 9.33 -5.38
N VAL A 282 1.74 10.30 -6.27
CA VAL A 282 1.61 10.10 -7.73
C VAL A 282 2.58 9.03 -8.23
N LEU A 283 3.84 9.05 -7.79
CA LEU A 283 4.82 8.03 -8.19
C LEU A 283 4.48 6.65 -7.61
N ALA A 284 4.05 6.60 -6.35
CA ALA A 284 3.71 5.36 -5.65
C ALA A 284 2.46 4.69 -6.22
N THR A 285 1.45 5.48 -6.59
CA THR A 285 0.21 4.98 -7.23
C THR A 285 0.44 4.57 -8.68
N LEU A 286 1.36 5.23 -9.39
CA LEU A 286 1.74 4.86 -10.76
C LEU A 286 2.58 3.58 -10.82
N SER A 287 3.36 3.29 -9.77
CA SER A 287 4.22 2.10 -9.68
C SER A 287 3.58 0.92 -8.95
N ALA A 288 2.30 1.01 -8.59
CA ALA A 288 1.58 0.00 -7.81
C ALA A 288 0.78 -0.97 -8.69
#